data_AF-A0A1I6CZ95-F1
#
_entry.id   AF-A0A1I6CZ95-F1
#
_cell.length_a   1.000
_cell.length_b   1.000
_cell.length_c   1.000
_cell.angle_alpha   90.00
_cell.angle_beta   90.00
_cell.angle_gamma   90.00
#
_symmetry.space_group_name_H-M   'P 1'
#
loop_
_entity.id
_entity.type
_entity.pdbx_description
1 polymer ?
#
loop_
_entity_poly.entity_id
_entity_poly.type
_entity_poly.pdbx_seq_one_letter_code
_entity_poly.pdbx_strand_id
1 'polypeptide(L)' 'MDKFVQARQNDITGLVNKALNRAGEIVQQKVAAGEINPSMQDVLPLLLYEVLVTNTVATLRLVAEMINEESDSAGSRPGH' A
#
# COMPACT_ATOMS: atom_id res chain seq x y z
N MET A 1 -7.15 6.62 19.77
CA MET A 1 -6.58 6.54 18.41
C MET A 1 -5.63 7.72 18.28
N ASP A 2 -4.39 7.49 17.88
CA ASP A 2 -3.34 8.51 17.89
C ASP A 2 -3.68 9.65 16.90
N LYS A 3 -3.46 10.92 17.29
CA LYS A 3 -3.78 12.09 16.43
C LYS A 3 -3.10 12.00 15.06
N PHE A 4 -1.94 11.35 15.02
CA PHE A 4 -1.20 11.02 13.81
C PHE A 4 -2.00 10.14 12.83
N VAL A 5 -2.56 9.02 13.31
CA VAL A 5 -3.37 8.10 12.49
C VAL A 5 -4.63 8.82 11.99
N GLN A 6 -5.22 9.65 12.84
CA GLN A 6 -6.43 10.40 12.51
C GLN A 6 -6.19 11.44 11.39
N ALA A 7 -5.04 12.12 11.40
CA ALA A 7 -4.68 13.10 10.38
C ALA A 7 -4.40 12.46 9.00
N ARG A 8 -3.94 11.21 8.97
CA ARG A 8 -3.51 10.49 7.75
C ARG A 8 -4.47 9.35 7.37
N GLN A 9 -5.63 9.27 8.03
CA GLN A 9 -6.60 8.18 7.84
C GLN A 9 -7.00 8.00 6.38
N ASN A 10 -7.22 9.10 5.65
CA ASN A 10 -7.58 9.09 4.23
C ASN A 10 -6.46 8.53 3.35
N ASP A 11 -5.21 8.90 3.63
CA ASP A 11 -4.03 8.43 2.88
C ASP A 11 -3.84 6.92 3.10
N ILE A 12 -3.97 6.47 4.36
CA ILE A 12 -3.90 5.06 4.73
C ILE A 12 -5.01 4.27 4.01
N THR A 13 -6.25 4.75 4.04
CA THR A 13 -7.36 4.10 3.34
C THR A 13 -7.12 4.07 1.83
N GLY A 14 -6.61 5.15 1.24
CA GLY A 14 -6.25 5.21 -0.17
C GLY A 14 -5.18 4.18 -0.55
N LEU A 15 -4.15 4.02 0.29
CA LEU A 15 -3.08 3.05 0.09
C LEU A 15 -3.58 1.61 0.19
N VAL A 16 -4.42 1.31 1.17
CA VAL A 16 -5.04 -0.02 1.32
C VAL A 16 -5.88 -0.36 0.09
N ASN A 17 -6.71 0.56 -0.39
CA ASN A 17 -7.54 0.34 -1.58
C ASN A 17 -6.68 0.10 -2.84
N LYS A 18 -5.61 0.88 -3.03
CA LYS A 18 -4.66 0.67 -4.12
C LYS A 18 -3.98 -0.71 -4.01
N ALA A 19 -3.60 -1.11 -2.81
CA ALA A 19 -2.95 -2.41 -2.58
C ALA A 19 -3.89 -3.58 -2.88
N LEU A 20 -5.14 -3.52 -2.42
CA LEU A 20 -6.17 -4.53 -2.70
C LEU A 20 -6.46 -4.65 -4.20
N ASN A 21 -6.64 -3.51 -4.89
CA ASN A 21 -6.89 -3.50 -6.33
C ASN A 21 -5.71 -4.12 -7.10
N ARG A 22 -4.48 -3.75 -6.74
CA ARG A 22 -3.29 -4.27 -7.40
C ARG A 22 -3.11 -5.78 -7.18
N ALA A 23 -3.33 -6.25 -5.96
CA ALA A 23 -3.31 -7.69 -5.65
C ALA A 23 -4.35 -8.45 -6.47
N GLY A 24 -5.57 -7.90 -6.60
CA GLY A 24 -6.62 -8.45 -7.44
C GLY A 24 -6.22 -8.54 -8.92
N GLU A 25 -5.62 -7.48 -9.48
CA GLU A 25 -5.13 -7.47 -10.87
C GLU A 25 -4.08 -8.55 -11.13
N ILE A 26 -3.10 -8.71 -10.23
CA ILE A 26 -2.03 -9.71 -10.36
C ILE A 26 -2.63 -11.12 -10.40
N VAL A 27 -3.52 -11.41 -9.45
CA VAL A 27 -4.21 -12.70 -9.37
C VAL A 27 -5.05 -12.95 -10.62
N GLN A 28 -5.79 -11.95 -11.09
CA GLN A 28 -6.62 -12.05 -12.30
C GLN A 28 -5.77 -12.35 -13.53
N GLN A 29 -4.61 -11.72 -13.68
CA GLN A 29 -3.67 -11.97 -14.78
C GLN A 29 -3.13 -13.41 -14.75
N LYS A 30 -2.78 -13.91 -13.56
CA LYS A 30 -2.28 -15.28 -13.38
C LYS A 30 -3.32 -16.34 -13.68
N VAL A 31 -4.58 -16.09 -13.30
CA VAL A 31 -5.71 -16.95 -13.67
C VAL A 31 -5.94 -16.91 -15.18
N ALA A 32 -5.92 -15.73 -15.81
CA ALA A 32 -6.09 -15.58 -17.25
C ALA A 32 -4.97 -16.24 -18.07
N ALA A 33 -3.75 -16.28 -17.53
CA ALA A 33 -2.61 -16.99 -18.11
C ALA A 33 -2.67 -18.52 -17.93
N GLY A 34 -3.63 -19.03 -17.15
CA GLY A 34 -3.73 -20.46 -16.83
C GLY A 34 -2.66 -20.94 -15.83
N GLU A 35 -1.92 -20.02 -15.20
CA GLU A 35 -0.92 -20.36 -14.17
C GLU A 35 -1.58 -20.84 -12.88
N ILE A 36 -2.83 -20.43 -12.63
CA ILE A 36 -3.57 -20.69 -11.40
C ILE A 36 -5.00 -21.09 -11.77
N ASN A 37 -5.49 -22.13 -11.10
CA ASN A 37 -6.88 -22.53 -11.23
C ASN A 37 -7.81 -21.45 -10.67
N PRO A 38 -8.94 -21.13 -11.32
CA PRO A 38 -9.92 -20.15 -10.84
C PRO A 38 -10.75 -20.66 -9.65
N SER A 39 -10.20 -21.56 -8.85
CA SER A 39 -10.84 -22.06 -7.64
C SER A 39 -10.51 -21.14 -6.47
N MET A 40 -11.46 -20.96 -5.55
CA MET A 40 -11.22 -20.12 -4.37
C MET A 40 -10.07 -20.66 -3.50
N GLN A 41 -9.84 -21.97 -3.51
CA GLN A 41 -8.78 -22.63 -2.74
C GLN A 41 -7.38 -22.25 -3.25
N ASP A 42 -7.24 -22.07 -4.57
CA ASP A 42 -5.98 -21.70 -5.20
C ASP A 42 -5.78 -20.17 -5.24
N VAL A 43 -6.87 -19.43 -5.44
CA VAL A 43 -6.86 -17.98 -5.57
C VAL A 43 -6.69 -17.26 -4.23
N LEU A 44 -7.39 -17.70 -3.18
CA LEU A 44 -7.43 -16.96 -1.91
C LEU A 44 -6.05 -16.86 -1.23
N PRO A 45 -5.24 -17.94 -1.11
CA PRO A 45 -3.91 -17.84 -0.49
C PRO A 45 -2.99 -16.87 -1.24
N LEU A 46 -3.03 -16.89 -2.58
CA LEU A 46 -2.22 -15.97 -3.36
C LEU A 46 -2.70 -14.53 -3.22
N LEU A 47 -4.02 -14.31 -3.25
CA LEU A 47 -4.59 -12.98 -3.05
C LEU A 47 -4.17 -12.41 -1.70
N LEU A 48 -4.24 -13.20 -0.62
CA LEU A 48 -3.78 -12.79 0.71
C LEU A 48 -2.28 -12.47 0.73
N TYR A 49 -1.45 -13.28 0.07
CA TYR A 49 -0.02 -13.02 -0.07
C TYR A 49 0.24 -11.70 -0.80
N GLU A 50 -0.39 -11.48 -1.96
CA GLU A 50 -0.23 -10.26 -2.74
C GLU A 50 -0.71 -9.02 -2.01
N VAL A 51 -1.80 -9.12 -1.23
CA VAL A 51 -2.28 -8.05 -0.36
C VAL A 51 -1.25 -7.70 0.71
N LEU A 52 -0.66 -8.71 1.37
CA LEU A 52 0.36 -8.49 2.40
C LEU A 52 1.61 -7.81 1.81
N VAL A 53 2.11 -8.31 0.68
CA VAL A 53 3.28 -7.74 0.00
C VAL A 53 3.00 -6.31 -0.45
N THR A 54 1.89 -6.08 -1.14
CA THR A 54 1.55 -4.76 -1.68
C THR A 54 1.30 -3.75 -0.56
N ASN A 55 0.64 -4.15 0.53
CA ASN A 55 0.45 -3.30 1.70
C ASN A 55 1.78 -2.94 2.38
N THR A 56 2.71 -3.89 2.46
CA THR A 56 4.05 -3.66 3.03
C THR A 56 4.79 -2.60 2.22
N VAL A 57 4.84 -2.74 0.89
CA VAL A 57 5.49 -1.76 0.00
C VAL A 57 4.82 -0.39 0.09
N ALA A 58 3.49 -0.34 0.10
CA ALA A 58 2.72 0.90 0.22
C ALA A 58 3.01 1.63 1.55
N THR A 59 3.08 0.88 2.65
CA THR A 59 3.41 1.42 3.97
C THR A 59 4.84 1.96 4.01
N LEU A 60 5.80 1.23 3.45
CA LEU A 60 7.20 1.69 3.38
C LEU A 60 7.34 2.98 2.57
N ARG A 61 6.59 3.14 1.48
CA ARG A 61 6.56 4.39 0.69
C ARG A 61 5.99 5.54 1.50
N LEU A 62 4.87 5.34 2.20
CA LEU A 62 4.28 6.36 3.07
C LEU A 62 5.28 6.82 4.14
N VAL A 63 5.95 5.88 4.80
CA VAL A 63 6.97 6.20 5.80
C VAL A 63 8.14 6.97 5.18
N ALA A 64 8.61 6.58 3.99
CA ALA A 64 9.67 7.30 3.29
C ALA A 64 9.25 8.73 2.89
N GLU A 65 8.02 8.92 2.39
CA GLU A 65 7.45 10.23 2.07
C GLU A 65 7.39 11.11 3.31
N MET A 66 6.96 10.56 4.46
CA MET A 66 6.92 11.30 5.73
C MET A 66 8.31 11.76 6.20
N ILE A 67 9.32 10.90 6.11
CA ILE A 67 10.70 11.25 6.49
C ILE A 67 11.20 12.41 5.60
N ASN A 68 10.87 12.39 4.31
CA ASN A 68 11.25 13.45 3.39
C ASN A 68 10.51 14.77 3.66
N GLU A 69 9.20 14.74 3.93
CA GLU A 69 8.40 15.93 4.29
C GLU A 69 8.92 16.61 5.58
N GLU A 70 9.32 15.81 6.57
CA GLU A 70 9.90 16.30 7.83
C GLU A 70 11.28 16.95 7.59
N SER A 71 12.05 16.43 6.63
CA SER A 71 13.35 16.96 6.24
C SER A 71 13.25 18.31 5.52
N ASP A 72 12.29 18.47 4.61
CA ASP A 72 12.07 19.72 3.85
C ASP A 72 11.52 20.85 4.73
N SER A 73 10.72 20.51 5.75
CA SER A 73 10.15 21.46 6.70
C SER A 73 11.22 22.07 7.63
N ALA A 74 12.33 21.37 7.87
CA ALA A 74 13.43 21.85 8.71
C ALA A 74 14.42 22.77 7.97
N GLY A 75 14.39 22.81 6.63
CA GLY A 75 15.28 23.63 5.79
C GLY A 75 14.88 25.09 5.61
N SER A 76 13.62 25.45 5.92
CA SER A 76 13.11 26.82 5.76
C SER A 76 13.24 27.64 7.05
N ARG A 77 14.48 27.96 7.45
CA ARG A 77 14.72 29.10 8.35
C ARG A 77 14.72 30.38 7.52
N PRO A 78 13.74 31.29 7.64
CA PRO A 78 13.89 32.62 7.08
C PRO A 78 14.96 33.33 7.91
N GLY A 79 16.10 33.63 7.29
CA GLY A 79 17.01 34.62 7.82
C GLY A 79 16.35 35.99 7.75
N HIS A 80 15.92 36.51 8.90
CA HIS A 80 16.03 37.94 9.23
C HIS A 80 15.94 38.17 10.73
#